data_AF-A0A821ZK02-F1
#
_entry.id   AF-A0A821ZK02-F1
#
_cell.length_a   1.000
_cell.length_b   1.000
_cell.length_c   1.000
_cell.angle_alpha   90.00
_cell.angle_beta   90.00
_cell.angle_gamma   90.00
#
_symmetry.space_group_name_H-M   'P 1'
#
loop_
_entity.id
_entity.type
_entity.pdbx_description
1 polymer ?
#
loop_
_entity_poly.entity_id
_entity_poly.type
_entity_poly.pdbx_seq_one_letter_code
_entity_poly.pdbx_strand_id
1 'polypeptide(L)'
;VTPSSPPVSYVRLNSTSNILIDDERLRDYLHRLFDICYQINGMYFAHDTDLYYLKLNDNNYLLTTYLQKILFENFNTLPSFRLRIVLRHFCRLFVENYSSSINTDKEIIDELFLKFLNAFLPYIQQRLTTMWNNLLTTTMNYQQGQCSDEVIEECVCVLITRDFIDIIRYFIFKTISGQTNSSSINMNKKKNKINLARNNSESMCEETNGDLDQIDEWDEQTTYNNISNKLLNNSHEKLDYSDLFMYMMKMARQNSSLALHLFSNIIRILFECLTFPDAYCINRFLPIILPITKFYTDVIDKQVNISSLIDIKFLFQCLLKSLDTHNENESVNTNLISLIGHIYELWHNQYGQQLDSVLHETIPQINVELLNTYKARLLTNNDMNNNNNNTKKTPQQPITERERRDTFKNLLNPILLSPMSSRTRALNSTNPFNI
;
A
#
# COMPACT_ATOMS: atom_id res chain seq x y z
N VAL A 1 14.97 0.36 34.83
CA VAL A 1 13.71 -0.31 34.49
C VAL A 1 12.68 0.10 35.52
N THR A 2 12.02 1.23 35.29
CA THR A 2 10.86 1.69 36.06
C THR A 2 9.63 0.95 35.54
N PRO A 3 8.77 0.39 36.41
CA PRO A 3 7.61 -0.35 35.94
C PRO A 3 6.64 0.61 35.25
N SER A 4 6.10 0.12 34.14
CA SER A 4 5.02 0.70 33.36
C SER A 4 3.87 1.16 34.26
N SER A 5 3.29 2.31 33.91
CA SER A 5 2.03 2.83 34.46
C SER A 5 0.98 1.72 34.62
N PRO A 6 0.15 1.77 35.68
CA PRO A 6 -0.90 0.78 35.89
C PRO A 6 -1.92 0.81 34.75
N PRO A 7 -2.61 -0.31 34.48
CA PRO A 7 -3.63 -0.40 33.45
C PRO A 7 -4.78 0.58 33.72
N VAL A 8 -5.30 1.18 32.64
CA VAL A 8 -6.37 2.20 32.67
C VAL A 8 -7.62 1.74 33.44
N SER A 9 -7.84 0.43 33.52
CA SER A 9 -8.92 -0.19 34.30
C SER A 9 -8.83 0.04 35.81
N TYR A 10 -7.64 0.32 36.36
CA TYR A 10 -7.45 0.48 37.81
C TYR A 10 -7.82 1.88 38.34
N VAL A 11 -7.88 2.90 37.48
CA VAL A 11 -8.21 4.28 37.86
C VAL A 11 -9.72 4.50 37.98
N ARG A 12 -10.53 3.67 37.30
CA ARG A 12 -11.99 3.86 37.21
C ARG A 12 -12.79 3.54 38.49
N LEU A 13 -12.18 2.91 39.50
CA LEU A 13 -12.91 2.38 40.65
C LEU A 13 -13.06 3.35 41.86
N ASN A 14 -12.35 4.49 41.89
CA ASN A 14 -12.31 5.36 43.08
C ASN A 14 -12.73 6.83 42.87
N SER A 15 -13.21 7.21 41.68
CA SER A 15 -13.62 8.60 41.41
C SER A 15 -15.13 8.80 41.63
N THR A 16 -15.48 9.80 42.45
CA THR A 16 -16.85 10.31 42.59
C THR A 16 -17.44 10.66 41.23
N SER A 17 -18.72 10.32 41.01
CA SER A 17 -19.44 10.39 39.72
C SER A 17 -19.28 11.70 38.94
N ASN A 18 -19.15 12.85 39.63
CA ASN A 18 -18.99 14.15 38.97
C ASN A 18 -17.59 14.33 38.33
N ILE A 19 -16.53 13.77 38.92
CA ILE A 19 -15.16 13.83 38.36
C ILE A 19 -15.05 12.96 37.10
N LEU A 20 -15.76 11.83 37.06
CA LEU A 20 -15.84 10.96 35.88
C LEU A 20 -16.49 11.66 34.68
N ILE A 21 -17.55 12.44 34.91
CA ILE A 21 -18.26 13.18 33.85
C ILE A 21 -17.40 14.33 33.31
N ASP A 22 -16.65 15.02 34.17
CA ASP A 22 -15.77 16.10 33.73
C ASP A 22 -14.53 15.57 32.98
N ASP A 23 -13.99 14.41 33.36
CA ASP A 23 -12.90 13.73 32.64
C ASP A 23 -13.34 13.24 31.24
N GLU A 24 -14.55 12.68 31.14
CA GLU A 24 -15.15 12.30 29.85
C GLU A 24 -15.33 13.51 28.92
N ARG A 25 -15.88 14.61 29.43
CA ARG A 25 -16.05 15.84 28.63
C ARG A 25 -14.72 16.43 28.17
N LEU A 26 -13.71 16.45 29.04
CA LEU A 26 -12.38 16.95 28.67
C LEU A 26 -11.74 16.05 27.60
N ARG A 27 -11.84 14.72 27.78
CA ARG A 27 -11.35 13.75 26.82
C ARG A 27 -12.01 13.96 25.46
N ASP A 28 -13.34 14.05 25.39
CA ASP A 28 -14.09 14.26 24.15
C ASP A 28 -13.76 15.60 23.49
N TYR A 29 -13.58 16.66 24.30
CA TYR A 29 -13.12 17.96 23.81
C TYR A 29 -11.74 17.86 23.17
N LEU A 30 -10.78 17.21 23.83
CA LEU A 30 -9.44 16.99 23.27
C LEU A 30 -9.46 16.06 22.05
N HIS A 31 -10.41 15.12 21.97
CA HIS A 31 -10.67 14.33 20.77
C HIS A 31 -11.06 15.21 19.60
N ARG A 32 -12.13 15.97 19.76
CA ARG A 32 -12.68 16.83 18.73
C ARG A 32 -11.71 17.94 18.30
N LEU A 33 -11.02 18.56 19.25
CA LEU A 33 -10.05 19.62 18.95
C LEU A 33 -8.91 19.08 18.08
N PHE A 34 -8.34 17.92 18.43
CA PHE A 34 -7.28 17.29 17.66
C PHE A 34 -7.74 16.97 16.22
N ASP A 35 -8.93 16.38 16.07
CA ASP A 35 -9.46 15.97 14.78
C ASP A 35 -9.73 17.19 13.88
N ILE A 36 -10.38 18.23 14.44
CA ILE A 36 -10.65 19.49 13.73
C ILE A 36 -9.35 20.16 13.27
N CYS A 37 -8.31 20.21 14.13
CA CYS A 37 -7.04 20.82 13.75
C CYS A 37 -6.41 20.14 12.52
N TYR A 38 -6.37 18.80 12.48
CA TYR A 38 -5.82 18.07 11.33
C TYR A 38 -6.71 18.13 10.10
N GLN A 39 -8.03 18.18 10.27
CA GLN A 39 -8.98 18.36 9.18
C GLN A 39 -8.82 19.75 8.53
N ILE A 40 -8.73 20.82 9.33
CA ILE A 40 -8.46 22.17 8.82
C ILE A 40 -7.14 22.19 8.05
N ASN A 41 -6.08 21.62 8.63
CA ASN A 41 -4.77 21.56 7.98
C ASN A 41 -4.82 20.84 6.63
N GLY A 42 -5.46 19.67 6.55
CA GLY A 42 -5.60 18.94 5.30
C GLY A 42 -6.39 19.71 4.24
N MET A 43 -7.50 20.34 4.66
CA MET A 43 -8.32 21.18 3.76
C MET A 43 -7.57 22.41 3.26
N TYR A 44 -6.71 22.99 4.09
CA TYR A 44 -5.92 24.17 3.74
C TYR A 44 -4.99 23.88 2.56
N PHE A 45 -4.26 22.76 2.61
CA PHE A 45 -3.40 22.29 1.51
C PHE A 45 -4.18 21.77 0.29
N ALA A 46 -5.44 21.34 0.48
CA ALA A 46 -6.29 20.91 -0.62
C ALA A 46 -6.85 22.08 -1.45
N HIS A 47 -7.13 23.22 -0.80
CA HIS A 47 -7.77 24.36 -1.44
C HIS A 47 -6.81 25.43 -1.94
N ASP A 48 -5.67 25.62 -1.28
CA ASP A 48 -4.73 26.68 -1.61
C ASP A 48 -3.36 26.11 -1.99
N THR A 49 -3.14 25.96 -3.30
CA THR A 49 -1.88 25.46 -3.85
C THR A 49 -0.71 26.41 -3.65
N ASP A 50 -0.96 27.70 -3.37
CA ASP A 50 0.12 28.68 -3.20
C ASP A 50 0.88 28.46 -1.88
N LEU A 51 0.25 27.80 -0.91
CA LEU A 51 0.87 27.43 0.37
C LEU A 51 2.07 26.50 0.22
N TYR A 52 2.08 25.63 -0.80
CA TYR A 52 3.23 24.77 -1.08
C TYR A 52 4.48 25.60 -1.43
N TYR A 53 4.27 26.78 -2.02
CA TYR A 53 5.31 27.69 -2.50
C TYR A 53 5.60 28.84 -1.52
N LEU A 54 4.89 28.91 -0.39
CA LEU A 54 5.06 29.99 0.57
C LEU A 54 6.46 29.91 1.21
N LYS A 55 7.30 30.89 0.89
CA LYS A 55 8.63 31.07 1.49
C LYS A 55 8.51 31.76 2.84
N LEU A 56 9.13 31.19 3.87
CA LEU A 56 9.29 31.84 5.18
C LEU A 56 10.54 32.72 5.21
N ASN A 57 11.58 32.31 4.50
CA ASN A 57 12.82 33.07 4.27
C ASN A 57 13.48 32.58 2.97
N ASP A 58 14.63 33.16 2.59
CA ASP A 58 15.30 32.90 1.31
C ASP A 58 15.61 31.41 1.05
N ASN A 59 15.72 30.58 2.11
CA ASN A 59 16.13 29.17 2.02
C ASN A 59 15.08 28.16 2.53
N ASN A 60 14.01 28.60 3.21
CA ASN A 60 13.03 27.71 3.82
C ASN A 60 11.61 28.03 3.35
N TYR A 61 10.93 26.98 2.90
CA TYR A 61 9.50 27.01 2.67
C TYR A 61 8.75 26.74 3.97
N LEU A 62 7.54 27.31 4.09
CA LEU A 62 6.59 26.95 5.15
C LEU A 62 6.44 25.44 5.20
N LEU A 63 6.34 24.84 4.03
CA LEU A 63 6.21 23.41 3.85
C LEU A 63 7.32 22.62 4.57
N THR A 64 8.59 23.00 4.40
CA THR A 64 9.72 22.31 5.03
C THR A 64 9.61 22.32 6.56
N THR A 65 9.30 23.50 7.13
CA THR A 65 9.19 23.66 8.58
C THR A 65 7.98 22.92 9.15
N TYR A 66 6.87 22.97 8.41
CA TYR A 66 5.62 22.32 8.78
C TYR A 66 5.74 20.80 8.75
N LEU A 67 6.30 20.23 7.67
CA LEU A 67 6.54 18.80 7.53
C LEU A 67 7.52 18.26 8.56
N GLN A 68 8.58 19.02 8.88
CA GLN A 68 9.53 18.62 9.92
C GLN A 68 8.86 18.51 11.30
N LYS A 69 8.07 19.51 11.70
CA LYS A 69 7.37 19.48 12.99
C LYS A 69 6.35 18.35 13.09
N ILE A 70 5.56 18.12 12.04
CA ILE A 70 4.56 17.06 12.06
C ILE A 70 5.20 15.68 12.09
N LEU A 71 6.20 15.42 11.23
CA LEU A 71 6.81 14.10 11.12
C LEU A 71 7.68 13.73 12.32
N PHE A 72 8.51 14.65 12.81
CA PHE A 72 9.62 14.26 13.69
C PHE A 72 9.39 14.56 15.16
N GLU A 73 8.49 15.48 15.51
CA GLU A 73 8.18 15.77 16.92
C GLU A 73 7.01 14.93 17.44
N ASN A 74 6.00 14.65 16.60
CA ASN A 74 4.71 14.11 17.07
C ASN A 74 4.47 12.63 16.78
N PHE A 75 5.00 12.07 15.68
CA PHE A 75 4.58 10.72 15.26
C PHE A 75 5.03 9.59 16.19
N ASN A 76 6.20 9.73 16.82
CA ASN A 76 6.77 8.72 17.71
C ASN A 76 5.96 8.51 18.99
N THR A 77 5.26 9.54 19.46
CA THR A 77 4.51 9.53 20.71
C THR A 77 3.00 9.42 20.49
N LEU A 78 2.52 9.64 19.26
CA LEU A 78 1.10 9.57 18.93
C LEU A 78 0.56 8.15 19.07
N PRO A 79 -0.52 7.92 19.83
CA PRO A 79 -1.23 6.65 19.85
C PRO A 79 -1.80 6.29 18.47
N SER A 80 -1.96 4.99 18.19
CA SER A 80 -2.38 4.52 16.86
C SER A 80 -3.73 5.07 16.41
N PHE A 81 -4.72 5.16 17.31
CA PHE A 81 -6.03 5.73 16.96
C PHE A 81 -5.94 7.22 16.56
N ARG A 82 -4.97 7.97 17.08
CA ARG A 82 -4.69 9.36 16.65
C ARG A 82 -3.90 9.41 15.36
N LEU A 83 -2.93 8.50 15.18
CA LEU A 83 -2.18 8.41 13.94
C LEU A 83 -3.13 8.22 12.75
N ARG A 84 -4.16 7.39 12.89
CA ARG A 84 -5.20 7.22 11.86
C ARG A 84 -5.81 8.56 11.42
N ILE A 85 -6.21 9.41 12.37
CA ILE A 85 -6.77 10.74 12.07
C ILE A 85 -5.78 11.59 11.28
N VAL A 86 -4.51 11.60 11.68
CA VAL A 86 -3.47 12.36 10.96
C VAL A 86 -3.26 11.83 9.54
N LEU A 87 -3.20 10.51 9.36
CA LEU A 87 -3.07 9.90 8.04
C LEU A 87 -4.25 10.24 7.14
N ARG A 88 -5.47 10.07 7.66
CA ARG A 88 -6.71 10.22 6.89
C ARG A 88 -7.04 11.67 6.57
N HIS A 89 -7.00 12.55 7.57
CA HIS A 89 -7.47 13.93 7.41
C HIS A 89 -6.38 14.89 6.95
N PHE A 90 -5.11 14.57 7.17
CA PHE A 90 -4.01 15.42 6.73
C PHE A 90 -3.16 14.76 5.65
N CYS A 91 -2.43 13.67 5.94
CA CYS A 91 -1.43 13.14 5.00
C CYS A 91 -2.03 12.70 3.66
N ARG A 92 -3.21 12.07 3.68
CA ARG A 92 -3.94 11.70 2.47
C ARG A 92 -4.29 12.92 1.62
N LEU A 93 -4.98 13.91 2.20
CA LEU A 93 -5.39 15.11 1.47
C LEU A 93 -4.17 15.88 0.94
N PHE A 94 -3.10 15.92 1.72
CA PHE A 94 -1.85 16.56 1.38
C PHE A 94 -1.15 15.92 0.16
N VAL A 95 -1.14 14.59 0.06
CA VAL A 95 -0.58 13.87 -1.10
C VAL A 95 -1.53 13.89 -2.29
N GLU A 96 -2.83 13.70 -2.04
CA GLU A 96 -3.89 13.65 -3.06
C GLU A 96 -4.03 14.96 -3.83
N ASN A 97 -3.98 16.10 -3.13
CA ASN A 97 -4.19 17.42 -3.72
C ASN A 97 -2.89 18.11 -4.09
N TYR A 98 -1.75 17.42 -4.02
CA TYR A 98 -0.51 17.96 -4.54
C TYR A 98 -0.64 18.16 -6.06
N SER A 99 -0.82 19.41 -6.47
CA SER A 99 -0.87 19.81 -7.87
C SER A 99 0.45 20.45 -8.26
N SER A 100 1.09 19.88 -9.27
CA SER A 100 2.39 20.33 -9.76
C SER A 100 2.23 21.60 -10.61
N SER A 101 1.98 22.75 -9.97
CA SER A 101 1.83 24.05 -10.63
C SER A 101 3.06 24.38 -11.51
N ILE A 102 2.83 25.13 -12.60
CA ILE A 102 3.86 25.55 -13.58
C ILE A 102 4.63 26.77 -13.04
N ASN A 103 5.10 26.68 -11.79
CA ASN A 103 5.88 27.73 -11.15
C ASN A 103 7.38 27.46 -11.28
N THR A 104 8.18 28.53 -11.22
CA THR A 104 9.65 28.49 -11.34
C THR A 104 10.33 27.61 -10.27
N ASP A 105 9.69 27.45 -9.12
CA ASP A 105 10.22 26.70 -7.96
C ASP A 105 9.74 25.24 -7.93
N LYS A 106 9.06 24.78 -8.99
CA LYS A 106 8.43 23.44 -9.05
C LYS A 106 9.38 22.31 -8.67
N GLU A 107 10.57 22.27 -9.27
CA GLU A 107 11.51 21.16 -9.02
C GLU A 107 12.00 21.11 -7.57
N ILE A 108 12.13 22.28 -6.92
CA ILE A 108 12.54 22.38 -5.52
C ILE A 108 11.43 21.82 -4.61
N ILE A 109 10.17 22.19 -4.88
CA ILE A 109 9.02 21.68 -4.13
C ILE A 109 8.82 20.19 -4.36
N ASP A 110 8.91 19.71 -5.60
CA ASP A 110 8.86 18.28 -5.92
C ASP A 110 9.93 17.51 -5.14
N GLU A 111 11.18 18.00 -5.10
CA GLU A 111 12.25 17.36 -4.33
C GLU A 111 11.98 17.37 -2.81
N LEU A 112 11.44 18.46 -2.26
CA LEU A 112 11.02 18.53 -0.85
C LEU A 112 9.93 17.49 -0.53
N PHE A 113 8.97 17.33 -1.43
CA PHE A 113 7.93 16.30 -1.32
C PHE A 113 8.50 14.88 -1.36
N LEU A 114 9.45 14.61 -2.26
CA LEU A 114 10.12 13.30 -2.30
C LEU A 114 10.93 13.05 -1.02
N LYS A 115 11.62 14.07 -0.48
CA LYS A 115 12.33 13.96 0.82
C LYS A 115 11.37 13.62 1.96
N PHE A 116 10.21 14.27 1.98
CA PHE A 116 9.14 13.98 2.94
C PHE A 116 8.67 12.53 2.84
N LEU A 117 8.27 12.07 1.65
CA LEU A 117 7.78 10.71 1.44
C LEU A 117 8.85 9.67 1.76
N ASN A 118 10.12 9.97 1.46
CA ASN A 118 11.24 9.08 1.74
C ASN A 118 11.47 8.86 3.25
N ALA A 119 11.15 9.82 4.09
CA ALA A 119 11.17 9.65 5.55
C ALA A 119 9.86 9.07 6.09
N PHE A 120 8.73 9.56 5.57
CA PHE A 120 7.39 9.23 6.06
C PHE A 120 6.99 7.78 5.78
N LEU A 121 7.17 7.29 4.54
CA LEU A 121 6.68 5.96 4.15
C LEU A 121 7.36 4.82 4.94
N PRO A 122 8.70 4.75 5.04
CA PRO A 122 9.36 3.70 5.81
C PRO A 122 9.01 3.75 7.29
N TYR A 123 8.80 4.95 7.84
CA TYR A 123 8.42 5.13 9.23
C TYR A 123 7.06 4.50 9.54
N ILE A 124 6.03 4.82 8.75
CA ILE A 124 4.69 4.27 8.94
C ILE A 124 4.68 2.76 8.68
N GLN A 125 5.41 2.29 7.66
CA GLN A 125 5.58 0.86 7.39
C GLN A 125 6.16 0.14 8.62
N GLN A 126 7.30 0.59 9.15
CA GLN A 126 7.94 -0.05 10.31
C GLN A 126 6.98 -0.13 11.51
N ARG A 127 6.21 0.93 11.74
CA ARG A 127 5.20 0.98 12.80
C ARG A 127 4.08 -0.04 12.55
N LEU A 128 3.55 -0.12 11.33
CA LEU A 128 2.54 -1.11 10.95
C LEU A 128 3.06 -2.55 11.10
N THR A 129 4.28 -2.84 10.64
CA THR A 129 4.91 -4.15 10.80
C THR A 129 5.02 -4.52 12.28
N THR A 130 5.40 -3.58 13.14
CA THR A 130 5.45 -3.79 14.59
C THR A 130 4.06 -4.08 15.17
N MET A 131 3.05 -3.30 14.78
CA MET A 131 1.67 -3.50 15.23
C MET A 131 1.14 -4.88 14.82
N TRP A 132 1.30 -5.26 13.55
CA TRP A 132 0.86 -6.57 13.05
C TRP A 132 1.60 -7.72 13.73
N ASN A 133 2.92 -7.61 13.95
CA ASN A 133 3.67 -8.64 14.68
C ASN A 133 3.19 -8.79 16.13
N ASN A 134 2.84 -7.70 16.81
CA ASN A 134 2.30 -7.74 18.17
C ASN A 134 0.93 -8.42 18.22
N LEU A 135 0.05 -8.14 17.25
CA LEU A 135 -1.27 -8.79 17.17
C LEU A 135 -1.13 -10.31 16.90
N LEU A 136 -0.25 -10.70 15.98
CA LEU A 136 0.00 -12.10 15.65
C LEU A 136 0.64 -12.90 16.80
N THR A 137 1.34 -12.24 17.72
CA THR A 137 1.94 -12.90 18.89
C THR A 137 1.00 -12.95 20.10
N THR A 138 0.14 -11.94 20.27
CA THR A 138 -0.80 -11.83 21.41
C THR A 138 -1.95 -12.83 21.30
N THR A 139 -2.44 -13.08 20.09
CA THR A 139 -3.47 -14.09 19.78
C THR A 139 -3.13 -15.53 20.23
N MET A 140 -1.88 -15.81 20.61
CA MET A 140 -1.44 -17.13 21.09
C MET A 140 -1.52 -17.31 22.62
N ASN A 141 -1.72 -16.25 23.40
CA ASN A 141 -1.67 -16.25 24.87
C ASN A 141 -3.03 -15.92 25.52
N TYR A 142 -4.10 -16.57 25.08
CA TYR A 142 -5.45 -16.28 25.56
C TYR A 142 -5.65 -16.61 27.06
N GLN A 143 -6.00 -15.58 27.84
CA GLN A 143 -6.78 -15.72 29.08
C GLN A 143 -8.21 -15.21 28.82
N GLN A 144 -9.19 -16.04 29.14
CA GLN A 144 -10.60 -15.84 28.83
C GLN A 144 -11.15 -14.60 29.58
N GLY A 145 -11.36 -13.47 28.88
CA GLY A 145 -12.00 -12.26 29.44
C GLY A 145 -11.48 -10.89 29.01
N GLN A 146 -10.36 -10.78 28.27
CA GLN A 146 -9.73 -9.49 27.88
C GLN A 146 -10.01 -9.05 26.42
N CYS A 147 -11.05 -9.60 25.79
CA CYS A 147 -11.27 -9.55 24.34
C CYS A 147 -11.53 -8.14 23.75
N SER A 148 -11.94 -7.14 24.53
CA SER A 148 -12.38 -5.84 23.97
C SER A 148 -11.23 -5.00 23.43
N ASP A 149 -10.11 -4.93 24.16
CA ASP A 149 -9.06 -3.95 23.88
C ASP A 149 -8.19 -4.42 22.70
N GLU A 150 -7.92 -5.72 22.61
CA GLU A 150 -7.18 -6.32 21.48
C GLU A 150 -7.95 -6.20 20.15
N VAL A 151 -9.27 -6.42 20.16
CA VAL A 151 -10.12 -6.24 18.96
C VAL A 151 -10.14 -4.78 18.51
N ILE A 152 -10.14 -3.83 19.45
CA ILE A 152 -10.03 -2.39 19.13
C ILE A 152 -8.66 -2.09 18.51
N GLU A 153 -7.57 -2.62 19.08
CA GLU A 153 -6.22 -2.43 18.54
C GLU A 153 -6.07 -3.04 17.14
N GLU A 154 -6.62 -4.22 16.90
CA GLU A 154 -6.66 -4.86 15.59
C GLU A 154 -7.43 -4.01 14.58
N CYS A 155 -8.63 -3.55 14.95
CA CYS A 155 -9.45 -2.67 14.11
C CYS A 155 -8.70 -1.38 13.74
N VAL A 156 -8.04 -0.75 14.71
CA VAL A 156 -7.21 0.44 14.46
C VAL A 156 -6.03 0.11 13.52
N CYS A 157 -5.36 -1.03 13.70
CA CYS A 157 -4.27 -1.47 12.84
C CYS A 157 -4.71 -1.66 11.38
N VAL A 158 -5.85 -2.32 11.18
CA VAL A 158 -6.49 -2.50 9.87
C VAL A 158 -6.77 -1.16 9.21
N LEU A 159 -7.39 -0.23 9.93
CA LEU A 159 -7.77 1.06 9.38
C LEU A 159 -6.56 1.94 9.04
N ILE A 160 -5.52 1.95 9.87
CA ILE A 160 -4.24 2.61 9.56
C ILE A 160 -3.60 2.00 8.32
N THR A 161 -3.61 0.66 8.19
CA THR A 161 -3.07 -0.05 7.02
C THR A 161 -3.77 0.43 5.74
N ARG A 162 -5.11 0.51 5.76
CA ARG A 162 -5.91 0.98 4.62
C ARG A 162 -5.61 2.44 4.27
N ASP A 163 -5.61 3.33 5.27
CA ASP A 163 -5.31 4.76 5.06
C ASP A 163 -3.87 4.96 4.52
N PHE A 164 -2.90 4.17 5.01
CA PHE A 164 -1.51 4.21 4.55
C PHE A 164 -1.35 3.77 3.09
N ILE A 165 -1.97 2.66 2.71
CA ILE A 165 -1.96 2.18 1.32
C ILE A 165 -2.67 3.16 0.39
N ASP A 166 -3.76 3.78 0.83
CA ASP A 166 -4.43 4.82 0.04
C ASP A 166 -3.52 6.02 -0.21
N ILE A 167 -2.75 6.47 0.78
CA ILE A 167 -1.75 7.53 0.58
C ILE A 167 -0.73 7.14 -0.50
N ILE A 168 -0.20 5.91 -0.47
CA ILE A 168 0.71 5.41 -1.51
C ILE A 168 0.02 5.37 -2.87
N ARG A 169 -1.25 4.97 -2.92
CA ARG A 169 -2.03 4.96 -4.16
C ARG A 169 -2.19 6.36 -4.74
N TYR A 170 -2.53 7.35 -3.93
CA TYR A 170 -2.64 8.75 -4.35
C TYR A 170 -1.31 9.34 -4.77
N PHE A 171 -0.22 8.92 -4.13
CA PHE A 171 1.10 9.26 -4.60
C PHE A 171 1.35 8.71 -6.00
N ILE A 172 0.97 7.45 -6.29
CA ILE A 172 1.26 6.79 -7.57
C ILE A 172 0.35 7.27 -8.71
N PHE A 173 -0.96 7.37 -8.48
CA PHE A 173 -1.97 7.59 -9.53
C PHE A 173 -2.68 8.93 -9.38
N LYS A 174 -3.11 9.51 -10.51
CA LYS A 174 -3.99 10.68 -10.50
C LYS A 174 -5.35 10.32 -9.95
N THR A 175 -5.93 11.28 -9.24
CA THR A 175 -7.31 11.21 -8.79
C THR A 175 -8.27 11.54 -9.92
N ILE A 176 -9.27 10.69 -10.11
CA ILE A 176 -10.31 10.88 -11.14
C ILE A 176 -11.27 12.02 -10.73
N SER A 177 -11.28 12.42 -9.46
CA SER A 177 -12.13 13.47 -8.87
C SER A 177 -11.85 14.89 -9.37
N GLY A 178 -10.81 15.11 -10.18
CA GLY A 178 -10.43 16.44 -10.71
C GLY A 178 -10.83 16.76 -12.15
N GLN A 179 -11.50 15.87 -12.90
CA GLN A 179 -11.88 16.14 -14.30
C GLN A 179 -13.16 17.00 -14.48
N THR A 180 -13.39 17.97 -13.60
CA THR A 180 -14.29 19.08 -13.90
C THR A 180 -13.49 20.36 -14.02
N ASN A 181 -13.33 20.82 -15.27
CA ASN A 181 -12.83 22.13 -15.70
C ASN A 181 -11.34 22.23 -16.07
N SER A 182 -10.95 21.54 -17.15
CA SER A 182 -10.08 22.16 -18.18
C SER A 182 -10.05 21.32 -19.47
N SER A 183 -10.76 21.82 -20.50
CA SER A 183 -10.54 21.60 -21.94
C SER A 183 -10.43 20.16 -22.51
N SER A 184 -11.51 19.68 -23.13
CA SER A 184 -11.66 19.70 -24.61
C SER A 184 -13.00 19.10 -25.01
N ILE A 185 -13.76 19.89 -25.77
CA ILE A 185 -15.01 19.49 -26.41
C ILE A 185 -14.66 18.46 -27.49
N ASN A 186 -15.16 17.24 -27.35
CA ASN A 186 -15.45 16.41 -28.52
C ASN A 186 -16.77 15.70 -28.30
N MET A 187 -17.79 16.20 -28.99
CA MET A 187 -19.09 15.57 -29.09
C MET A 187 -18.94 14.20 -29.74
N ASN A 188 -19.38 13.15 -29.06
CA ASN A 188 -20.18 12.14 -29.73
C ASN A 188 -21.20 11.51 -28.77
N LYS A 189 -22.46 11.62 -29.20
CA LYS A 189 -23.67 11.25 -28.47
C LYS A 189 -23.72 9.74 -28.20
N LYS A 190 -23.91 9.35 -26.94
CA LYS A 190 -24.79 8.22 -26.63
C LYS A 190 -25.52 8.50 -25.31
N LYS A 191 -26.80 8.84 -25.46
CA LYS A 191 -27.77 9.03 -24.38
C LYS A 191 -27.83 7.75 -23.55
N ASN A 192 -27.65 7.85 -22.24
CA ASN A 192 -28.48 7.13 -21.29
C ASN A 192 -28.68 7.97 -20.03
N LYS A 193 -29.94 7.96 -19.60
CA LYS A 193 -30.59 8.85 -18.64
C LYS A 193 -30.17 8.43 -17.23
N ILE A 194 -29.59 9.34 -16.45
CA ILE A 194 -29.59 9.24 -14.98
C ILE A 194 -30.10 10.58 -14.46
N ASN A 195 -31.16 10.52 -13.67
CA ASN A 195 -31.85 11.67 -13.11
C ASN A 195 -30.93 12.42 -12.15
N LEU A 196 -30.73 13.70 -12.43
CA LEU A 196 -30.15 14.69 -11.54
C LEU A 196 -31.28 15.23 -10.65
N ALA A 197 -31.24 14.95 -9.35
CA ALA A 197 -31.97 15.74 -8.37
C ALA A 197 -30.96 16.71 -7.72
N ARG A 198 -31.29 17.99 -7.84
CA ARG A 198 -30.49 19.17 -7.48
C ARG A 198 -30.63 19.50 -6.00
N ASN A 199 -29.55 20.08 -5.47
CA ASN A 199 -29.47 21.18 -4.50
C ASN A 199 -30.07 20.97 -3.10
N ASN A 200 -29.23 21.13 -2.07
CA ASN A 200 -29.47 22.19 -1.09
C ASN A 200 -28.15 22.66 -0.46
N SER A 201 -27.94 23.96 -0.55
CA SER A 201 -27.06 24.80 0.25
C SER A 201 -27.67 25.02 1.64
N GLU A 202 -26.80 25.31 2.61
CA GLU A 202 -27.06 25.84 3.96
C GLU A 202 -27.55 24.84 5.03
N SER A 203 -26.66 24.52 5.98
CA SER A 203 -26.90 24.73 7.42
C SER A 203 -25.63 24.40 8.20
N MET A 204 -25.02 25.41 8.82
CA MET A 204 -24.01 25.25 9.87
C MET A 204 -24.75 25.01 11.18
N CYS A 205 -24.28 24.04 11.96
CA CYS A 205 -24.75 23.65 13.30
C CYS A 205 -25.97 22.72 13.31
N GLU A 206 -25.75 21.41 13.12
CA GLU A 206 -26.57 20.40 13.80
C GLU A 206 -25.68 19.36 14.48
N GLU A 207 -25.99 19.14 15.76
CA GLU A 207 -25.31 18.28 16.71
C GLU A 207 -25.44 16.82 16.29
N THR A 208 -24.33 16.18 15.93
CA THR A 208 -24.26 14.74 15.72
C THR A 208 -24.15 14.04 17.08
N ASN A 209 -25.32 13.65 17.60
CA ASN A 209 -25.42 12.56 18.56
C ASN A 209 -24.97 11.26 17.88
N GLY A 210 -24.22 10.46 18.63
CA GLY A 210 -23.50 9.30 18.12
C GLY A 210 -24.40 8.25 17.48
N ASP A 211 -24.18 8.03 16.18
CA ASP A 211 -24.44 6.77 15.52
C ASP A 211 -23.11 6.28 14.95
N LEU A 212 -22.67 5.10 15.42
CA LEU A 212 -21.47 4.40 14.96
C LEU A 212 -21.60 3.90 13.50
N ASP A 213 -22.79 4.04 12.90
CA ASP A 213 -23.17 3.40 11.63
C ASP A 213 -22.76 4.19 10.37
N GLN A 214 -22.14 5.37 10.50
CA GLN A 214 -21.65 6.16 9.34
C GLN A 214 -20.18 5.91 8.95
N ILE A 215 -19.49 4.97 9.60
CA ILE A 215 -18.07 4.69 9.31
C ILE A 215 -17.88 3.92 7.99
N ASP A 216 -18.89 3.18 7.52
CA ASP A 216 -18.77 2.23 6.40
C ASP A 216 -19.42 2.68 5.06
N GLU A 217 -20.15 3.79 5.03
CA GLU A 217 -20.95 4.16 3.84
C GLU A 217 -20.15 4.82 2.69
N TRP A 218 -18.86 5.13 2.90
CA TRP A 218 -18.02 5.83 1.92
C TRP A 218 -17.11 4.90 1.10
N ASP A 219 -17.18 3.58 1.32
CA ASP A 219 -16.41 2.57 0.60
C ASP A 219 -17.01 2.18 -0.77
N GLU A 220 -18.21 2.67 -1.13
CA GLU A 220 -18.92 2.28 -2.36
C GLU A 220 -18.62 3.15 -3.61
N GLN A 221 -17.89 4.26 -3.52
CA GLN A 221 -17.64 5.14 -4.68
C GLN A 221 -16.32 4.91 -5.42
N THR A 222 -15.61 3.84 -5.10
CA THR A 222 -14.47 3.40 -5.89
C THR A 222 -14.92 2.34 -6.91
N THR A 223 -15.16 2.78 -8.15
CA THR A 223 -15.30 2.01 -9.40
C THR A 223 -14.08 1.11 -9.74
N TYR A 224 -13.63 0.22 -8.84
CA TYR A 224 -12.34 -0.48 -8.93
C TYR A 224 -12.43 -1.98 -9.18
N ASN A 225 -13.62 -2.59 -9.09
CA ASN A 225 -13.83 -3.99 -9.50
C ASN A 225 -13.53 -4.23 -10.99
N ASN A 226 -13.57 -3.20 -11.82
CA ASN A 226 -13.19 -3.29 -13.24
C ASN A 226 -11.69 -3.12 -13.50
N ILE A 227 -10.91 -2.61 -12.55
CA ILE A 227 -9.46 -2.36 -12.71
C ILE A 227 -8.65 -3.58 -12.27
N SER A 228 -9.09 -4.27 -11.21
CA SER A 228 -8.40 -5.44 -10.65
C SER A 228 -8.26 -6.59 -11.65
N ASN A 229 -9.35 -6.91 -12.36
CA ASN A 229 -9.33 -7.92 -13.42
C ASN A 229 -8.73 -7.44 -14.75
N LYS A 230 -8.39 -6.16 -14.93
CA LYS A 230 -7.86 -5.64 -16.21
C LYS A 230 -6.36 -5.36 -16.17
N LEU A 231 -5.82 -4.90 -15.05
CA LEU A 231 -4.38 -4.59 -14.91
C LEU A 231 -3.50 -5.85 -14.77
N LEU A 232 -4.04 -6.93 -14.20
CA LEU A 232 -3.39 -8.25 -14.23
C LEU A 232 -3.47 -8.91 -15.61
N ASN A 233 -4.39 -8.47 -16.48
CA ASN A 233 -4.67 -9.11 -17.78
C ASN A 233 -3.93 -8.46 -18.97
N ASN A 234 -2.86 -7.70 -18.73
CA ASN A 234 -2.00 -7.14 -19.78
C ASN A 234 -2.71 -6.22 -20.80
N SER A 235 -3.93 -5.72 -20.53
CA SER A 235 -4.53 -4.71 -21.41
C SER A 235 -3.76 -3.40 -21.26
N HIS A 236 -3.13 -2.95 -22.35
CA HIS A 236 -2.34 -1.71 -22.49
C HIS A 236 -3.17 -0.41 -22.28
N GLU A 237 -4.02 -0.34 -21.27
CA GLU A 237 -4.58 0.93 -20.84
C GLU A 237 -3.46 1.73 -20.16
N LYS A 238 -3.23 2.95 -20.67
CA LYS A 238 -2.27 3.89 -20.08
C LYS A 238 -2.75 4.21 -18.66
N LEU A 239 -2.00 3.74 -17.67
CA LEU A 239 -2.20 4.16 -16.29
C LEU A 239 -1.87 5.65 -16.18
N ASP A 240 -2.82 6.44 -15.67
CA ASP A 240 -2.62 7.86 -15.40
C ASP A 240 -1.89 8.05 -14.07
N TYR A 241 -0.57 8.11 -14.14
CA TYR A 241 0.31 8.37 -13.00
C TYR A 241 0.23 9.83 -12.54
N SER A 242 0.38 10.04 -11.23
CA SER A 242 0.45 11.39 -10.66
C SER A 242 1.69 12.14 -11.21
N ASP A 243 1.62 13.47 -11.24
CA ASP A 243 2.74 14.26 -11.75
C ASP A 243 4.00 14.09 -10.88
N LEU A 244 3.82 13.98 -9.55
CA LEU A 244 4.92 13.78 -8.61
C LEU A 244 5.55 12.39 -8.78
N PHE A 245 4.75 11.35 -9.03
CA PHE A 245 5.26 10.01 -9.33
C PHE A 245 6.00 9.98 -10.67
N MET A 246 5.47 10.65 -11.69
CA MET A 246 6.15 10.82 -12.99
C MET A 246 7.48 11.56 -12.83
N TYR A 247 7.52 12.61 -12.01
CA TYR A 247 8.75 13.33 -11.67
C TYR A 247 9.74 12.40 -10.97
N MET A 248 9.31 11.63 -9.96
CA MET A 248 10.16 10.64 -9.29
C MET A 248 10.72 9.63 -10.29
N MET A 249 9.89 9.10 -11.20
CA MET A 249 10.35 8.15 -12.23
C MET A 249 11.36 8.77 -13.19
N LYS A 250 11.17 10.04 -13.60
CA LYS A 250 12.15 10.79 -14.40
C LYS A 250 13.47 10.90 -13.66
N MET A 251 13.44 11.27 -12.38
CA MET A 251 14.64 11.43 -11.55
C MET A 251 15.34 10.10 -11.27
N ALA A 252 14.58 9.00 -11.08
CA ALA A 252 15.13 7.67 -10.91
C ALA A 252 15.88 7.20 -12.17
N ARG A 253 15.34 7.47 -13.37
CA ARG A 253 16.04 7.21 -14.65
C ARG A 253 17.29 8.07 -14.85
N GLN A 254 17.39 9.19 -14.15
CA GLN A 254 18.57 10.06 -14.12
C GLN A 254 19.52 9.73 -12.96
N ASN A 255 19.34 8.57 -12.31
CA ASN A 255 20.18 8.07 -11.22
C ASN A 255 20.15 8.95 -9.96
N SER A 256 19.06 9.69 -9.73
CA SER A 256 18.87 10.39 -8.46
C SER A 256 18.77 9.39 -7.31
N SER A 257 19.68 9.50 -6.33
CA SER A 257 19.75 8.60 -5.18
C SER A 257 18.46 8.63 -4.35
N LEU A 258 17.90 9.82 -4.15
CA LEU A 258 16.63 10.01 -3.42
C LEU A 258 15.48 9.30 -4.14
N ALA A 259 15.33 9.52 -5.45
CA ALA A 259 14.24 8.94 -6.22
C ALA A 259 14.35 7.42 -6.31
N LEU A 260 15.56 6.89 -6.53
CA LEU A 260 15.82 5.44 -6.54
C LEU A 260 15.53 4.81 -5.17
N HIS A 261 15.98 5.43 -4.09
CA HIS A 261 15.74 4.92 -2.74
C HIS A 261 14.25 4.93 -2.39
N LEU A 262 13.55 6.05 -2.66
CA LEU A 262 12.10 6.14 -2.44
C LEU A 262 11.33 5.11 -3.28
N PHE A 263 11.69 4.94 -4.55
CA PHE A 263 11.03 3.94 -5.42
C PHE A 263 11.25 2.51 -4.90
N SER A 264 12.46 2.22 -4.41
CA SER A 264 12.78 0.94 -3.78
C SER A 264 11.97 0.71 -2.49
N ASN A 265 11.83 1.76 -1.67
CA ASN A 265 11.00 1.70 -0.46
C ASN A 265 9.53 1.44 -0.80
N ILE A 266 8.98 2.09 -1.82
CA ILE A 266 7.59 1.87 -2.26
C ILE A 266 7.38 0.42 -2.68
N ILE A 267 8.29 -0.15 -3.48
CA ILE A 267 8.20 -1.55 -3.90
C ILE A 267 8.25 -2.47 -2.69
N ARG A 268 9.23 -2.26 -1.79
CA ARG A 268 9.34 -3.03 -0.56
C ARG A 268 8.05 -2.99 0.27
N ILE A 269 7.50 -1.80 0.47
CA ILE A 269 6.26 -1.59 1.24
C ILE A 269 5.09 -2.34 0.59
N LEU A 270 4.90 -2.19 -0.73
CA LEU A 270 3.79 -2.84 -1.43
C LEU A 270 3.83 -4.37 -1.29
N PHE A 271 5.02 -4.97 -1.35
CA PHE A 271 5.17 -6.41 -1.16
C PHE A 271 5.02 -6.84 0.30
N GLU A 272 5.59 -6.09 1.25
CA GLU A 272 5.48 -6.41 2.68
C GLU A 272 4.03 -6.32 3.17
N CYS A 273 3.27 -5.33 2.69
CA CYS A 273 1.85 -5.18 3.03
C CYS A 273 0.98 -6.35 2.54
N LEU A 274 1.40 -7.15 1.55
CA LEU A 274 0.69 -8.38 1.18
C LEU A 274 0.72 -9.42 2.31
N THR A 275 1.69 -9.34 3.21
CA THR A 275 1.83 -10.28 4.33
C THR A 275 0.93 -9.92 5.52
N PHE A 276 0.28 -8.77 5.51
CA PHE A 276 -0.65 -8.37 6.56
C PHE A 276 -2.00 -9.09 6.38
N PRO A 277 -2.66 -9.54 7.46
CA PRO A 277 -3.90 -10.32 7.39
C PRO A 277 -5.15 -9.43 7.17
N ASP A 278 -5.10 -8.49 6.21
CA ASP A 278 -6.26 -7.72 5.73
C ASP A 278 -6.54 -8.04 4.25
N ALA A 279 -7.39 -9.04 4.02
CA ALA A 279 -7.77 -9.50 2.69
C ALA A 279 -8.47 -8.40 1.85
N TYR A 280 -9.20 -7.49 2.50
CA TYR A 280 -9.86 -6.37 1.80
C TYR A 280 -8.82 -5.40 1.25
N CYS A 281 -7.83 -5.02 2.08
CA CYS A 281 -6.76 -4.14 1.63
C CYS A 281 -6.03 -4.74 0.43
N ILE A 282 -5.64 -6.02 0.49
CA ILE A 282 -4.89 -6.69 -0.59
C ILE A 282 -5.60 -6.61 -1.93
N ASN A 283 -6.89 -6.95 -1.99
CA ASN A 283 -7.64 -6.89 -3.24
C ASN A 283 -7.64 -5.51 -3.91
N ARG A 284 -7.54 -4.44 -3.10
CA ARG A 284 -7.53 -3.06 -3.58
C ARG A 284 -6.20 -2.64 -4.19
N PHE A 285 -5.07 -3.12 -3.66
CA PHE A 285 -3.74 -2.69 -4.12
C PHE A 285 -2.94 -3.73 -4.91
N LEU A 286 -3.32 -5.00 -4.91
CA LEU A 286 -2.71 -6.04 -5.73
C LEU A 286 -2.60 -5.67 -7.23
N PRO A 287 -3.58 -4.98 -7.85
CA PRO A 287 -3.46 -4.51 -9.24
C PRO A 287 -2.37 -3.47 -9.48
N ILE A 288 -1.90 -2.79 -8.42
CA ILE A 288 -0.86 -1.75 -8.46
C ILE A 288 0.53 -2.40 -8.54
N ILE A 289 0.72 -3.55 -7.89
CA ILE A 289 2.04 -4.15 -7.68
C ILE A 289 2.73 -4.47 -9.01
N LEU A 290 2.03 -5.16 -9.92
CA LEU A 290 2.63 -5.60 -11.17
C LEU A 290 3.09 -4.43 -12.07
N PRO A 291 2.24 -3.43 -12.41
CA PRO A 291 2.68 -2.29 -13.20
C PRO A 291 3.89 -1.57 -12.60
N ILE A 292 3.85 -1.28 -11.30
CA ILE A 292 4.91 -0.55 -10.61
C ILE A 292 6.21 -1.37 -10.57
N THR A 293 6.11 -2.68 -10.38
CA THR A 293 7.28 -3.58 -10.41
C THR A 293 7.90 -3.68 -11.79
N LYS A 294 7.10 -3.72 -12.87
CA LYS A 294 7.61 -3.66 -14.25
C LYS A 294 8.43 -2.39 -14.48
N PHE A 295 7.86 -1.23 -14.14
CA PHE A 295 8.56 0.06 -14.27
C PHE A 295 9.83 0.13 -13.43
N TYR A 296 9.78 -0.38 -12.21
CA TYR A 296 10.92 -0.39 -11.31
C TYR A 296 12.06 -1.28 -11.85
N THR A 297 11.73 -2.48 -12.35
CA THR A 297 12.68 -3.39 -12.98
C THR A 297 13.34 -2.73 -14.20
N ASP A 298 12.56 -2.10 -15.08
CA ASP A 298 13.09 -1.37 -16.25
C ASP A 298 14.08 -0.24 -15.90
N VAL A 299 13.93 0.38 -14.72
CA VAL A 299 14.82 1.44 -14.23
C VAL A 299 16.10 0.85 -13.66
N ILE A 300 16.01 -0.25 -12.92
CA ILE A 300 17.14 -0.86 -12.20
C ILE A 300 18.04 -1.66 -13.11
N ASP A 301 17.49 -2.30 -14.14
CA ASP A 301 18.27 -3.03 -15.14
C ASP A 301 19.32 -2.14 -15.83
N LYS A 302 19.13 -0.82 -15.78
CA LYS A 302 20.03 0.19 -16.34
C LYS A 302 21.04 0.72 -15.31
N GLN A 303 20.96 0.30 -14.04
CA GLN A 303 21.83 0.75 -12.95
C GLN A 303 23.01 -0.21 -12.77
N VAL A 304 24.16 0.36 -12.41
CA VAL A 304 25.41 -0.41 -12.22
C VAL A 304 25.43 -1.16 -10.87
N ASN A 305 24.69 -0.68 -9.85
CA ASN A 305 24.67 -1.25 -8.49
C ASN A 305 23.26 -1.72 -8.09
N ILE A 306 22.86 -2.87 -8.62
CA ILE A 306 21.53 -3.46 -8.43
C ILE A 306 21.36 -4.07 -7.03
N SER A 307 22.39 -4.74 -6.52
CA SER A 307 22.33 -5.54 -5.27
C SER A 307 22.11 -4.71 -4.02
N SER A 308 22.39 -3.40 -4.04
CA SER A 308 22.11 -2.50 -2.91
C SER A 308 20.69 -1.94 -2.92
N LEU A 309 19.97 -2.05 -4.04
CA LEU A 309 18.66 -1.42 -4.22
C LEU A 309 17.50 -2.39 -4.02
N ILE A 310 17.69 -3.69 -4.31
CA ILE A 310 16.63 -4.69 -4.18
C ILE A 310 17.13 -5.98 -3.53
N ASP A 311 16.31 -6.48 -2.59
CA ASP A 311 16.34 -7.86 -2.15
C ASP A 311 15.22 -8.66 -2.86
N ILE A 312 15.53 -9.23 -4.03
CA ILE A 312 14.55 -9.98 -4.85
C ILE A 312 14.06 -11.21 -4.08
N LYS A 313 14.95 -11.82 -3.28
CA LYS A 313 14.63 -12.97 -2.44
C LYS A 313 13.53 -12.59 -1.44
N PHE A 314 13.72 -11.49 -0.71
CA PHE A 314 12.74 -10.98 0.25
C PHE A 314 11.40 -10.65 -0.42
N LEU A 315 11.40 -9.91 -1.54
CA LEU A 315 10.16 -9.55 -2.23
C LEU A 315 9.38 -10.79 -2.67
N PHE A 316 10.06 -11.78 -3.25
CA PHE A 316 9.41 -13.00 -3.70
C PHE A 316 8.91 -13.87 -2.52
N GLN A 317 9.64 -13.88 -1.40
CA GLN A 317 9.18 -14.50 -0.15
C GLN A 317 7.90 -13.85 0.38
N CYS A 318 7.78 -12.52 0.32
CA CYS A 318 6.55 -11.82 0.71
C CYS A 318 5.33 -12.29 -0.11
N LEU A 319 5.49 -12.49 -1.42
CA LEU A 319 4.42 -13.03 -2.26
C LEU A 319 4.01 -14.43 -1.82
N LEU A 320 4.95 -15.35 -1.61
CA LEU A 320 4.61 -16.70 -1.18
C LEU A 320 4.00 -16.73 0.23
N LYS A 321 4.51 -15.91 1.16
CA LYS A 321 3.95 -15.76 2.51
C LYS A 321 2.53 -15.20 2.48
N SER A 322 2.23 -14.26 1.58
CA SER A 322 0.87 -13.73 1.44
C SER A 322 -0.13 -14.81 1.00
N LEU A 323 0.30 -15.77 0.18
CA LEU A 323 -0.57 -16.88 -0.23
C LEU A 323 -0.93 -17.78 0.96
N ASP A 324 0.02 -18.01 1.87
CA ASP A 324 -0.23 -18.75 3.12
C ASP A 324 -1.15 -17.96 4.05
N THR A 325 -0.91 -16.64 4.19
CA THR A 325 -1.70 -15.74 5.06
C THR A 325 -3.16 -15.64 4.62
N HIS A 326 -3.42 -15.62 3.31
CA HIS A 326 -4.75 -15.38 2.73
C HIS A 326 -5.39 -16.62 2.13
N ASN A 327 -4.89 -17.82 2.45
CA ASN A 327 -5.29 -19.07 1.81
C ASN A 327 -6.81 -19.36 1.87
N GLU A 328 -7.52 -18.81 2.85
CA GLU A 328 -8.97 -19.00 2.98
C GLU A 328 -9.79 -18.17 1.98
N ASN A 329 -9.21 -17.10 1.41
CA ASN A 329 -9.89 -16.23 0.47
C ASN A 329 -9.58 -16.62 -0.98
N GLU A 330 -10.47 -17.39 -1.60
CA GLU A 330 -10.31 -17.89 -2.97
C GLU A 330 -10.11 -16.76 -4.01
N SER A 331 -10.78 -15.62 -3.82
CA SER A 331 -10.64 -14.47 -4.72
C SER A 331 -9.25 -13.85 -4.63
N VAL A 332 -8.73 -13.65 -3.42
CA VAL A 332 -7.37 -13.14 -3.19
C VAL A 332 -6.34 -14.13 -3.73
N ASN A 333 -6.49 -15.42 -3.44
CA ASN A 333 -5.58 -16.47 -3.90
C ASN A 333 -5.46 -16.51 -5.43
N THR A 334 -6.59 -16.42 -6.14
CA THR A 334 -6.59 -16.45 -7.60
C THR A 334 -5.76 -15.30 -8.18
N ASN A 335 -5.91 -14.11 -7.60
CA ASN A 335 -5.17 -12.91 -7.99
C ASN A 335 -3.69 -12.99 -7.58
N LEU A 336 -3.38 -13.50 -6.39
CA LEU A 336 -2.01 -13.71 -5.91
C LEU A 336 -1.26 -14.73 -6.78
N ILE A 337 -1.88 -15.84 -7.15
CA ILE A 337 -1.27 -16.86 -8.03
C ILE A 337 -0.94 -16.25 -9.40
N SER A 338 -1.86 -15.45 -9.96
CA SER A 338 -1.58 -14.72 -11.21
C SER A 338 -0.42 -13.74 -11.04
N LEU A 339 -0.41 -12.96 -9.95
CA LEU A 339 0.68 -12.01 -9.65
C LEU A 339 2.03 -12.72 -9.49
N ILE A 340 2.09 -13.83 -8.73
CA ILE A 340 3.30 -14.63 -8.54
C ILE A 340 3.84 -15.10 -9.89
N GLY A 341 2.97 -15.63 -10.75
CA GLY A 341 3.38 -16.08 -12.08
C GLY A 341 3.94 -14.93 -12.93
N HIS A 342 3.27 -13.78 -12.95
CA HIS A 342 3.74 -12.59 -13.67
C HIS A 342 5.09 -12.06 -13.17
N ILE A 343 5.26 -11.98 -11.85
CA ILE A 343 6.50 -11.51 -11.23
C ILE A 343 7.63 -12.49 -11.47
N TYR A 344 7.34 -13.80 -11.41
CA TYR A 344 8.33 -14.82 -11.74
C TYR A 344 8.79 -14.68 -13.19
N GLU A 345 7.88 -14.56 -14.18
CA GLU A 345 8.26 -14.36 -15.59
C GLU A 345 9.08 -13.08 -15.80
N LEU A 346 8.69 -11.98 -15.15
CA LEU A 346 9.37 -10.69 -15.23
C LEU A 346 10.83 -10.78 -14.77
N TRP A 347 11.07 -11.47 -13.66
CA TRP A 347 12.39 -11.55 -13.02
C TRP A 347 13.20 -12.79 -13.43
N HIS A 348 12.60 -13.76 -14.11
CA HIS A 348 13.22 -15.06 -14.38
C HIS A 348 14.58 -14.95 -15.08
N ASN A 349 14.67 -14.11 -16.11
CA ASN A 349 15.88 -14.00 -16.93
C ASN A 349 17.12 -13.53 -16.15
N GLN A 350 16.93 -12.67 -15.15
CA GLN A 350 18.02 -12.06 -14.40
C GLN A 350 18.21 -12.68 -13.01
N TYR A 351 17.11 -13.08 -12.36
CA TYR A 351 17.09 -13.51 -10.97
C TYR A 351 16.58 -14.94 -10.77
N GLY A 352 16.46 -15.73 -11.85
CA GLY A 352 15.87 -17.08 -11.81
C GLY A 352 16.45 -17.99 -10.72
N GLN A 353 17.76 -17.96 -10.46
CA GLN A 353 18.37 -18.75 -9.39
C GLN A 353 17.88 -18.36 -8.00
N GLN A 354 17.70 -17.06 -7.73
CA GLN A 354 17.19 -16.57 -6.44
C GLN A 354 15.72 -16.95 -6.27
N LEU A 355 14.91 -16.81 -7.33
CA LEU A 355 13.50 -17.20 -7.33
C LEU A 355 13.33 -18.71 -7.08
N ASP A 356 14.12 -19.54 -7.78
CA ASP A 356 14.12 -20.99 -7.61
C ASP A 356 14.50 -21.37 -6.16
N SER A 357 15.52 -20.73 -5.58
CA SER A 357 15.90 -20.94 -4.18
C SER A 357 14.72 -20.70 -3.24
N VAL A 358 13.98 -19.60 -3.43
CA VAL A 358 12.81 -19.27 -2.60
C VAL A 358 11.68 -20.28 -2.80
N LEU A 359 11.40 -20.69 -4.04
CA LEU A 359 10.38 -21.71 -4.33
C LEU A 359 10.71 -23.04 -3.62
N HIS A 360 11.98 -23.48 -3.70
CA HIS A 360 12.44 -24.70 -3.03
C HIS A 360 12.44 -24.60 -1.51
N GLU A 361 12.79 -23.44 -0.95
CA GLU A 361 12.77 -23.19 0.51
C GLU A 361 11.34 -23.14 1.07
N THR A 362 10.39 -22.60 0.30
CA THR A 362 9.04 -22.28 0.82
C THR A 362 8.00 -23.35 0.50
N ILE A 363 8.10 -24.04 -0.65
CA ILE A 363 7.09 -24.99 -1.11
C ILE A 363 7.52 -26.43 -0.75
N PRO A 364 6.81 -27.10 0.18
CA PRO A 364 7.11 -28.49 0.49
C PRO A 364 6.81 -29.39 -0.72
N GLN A 365 7.73 -30.29 -1.05
CA GLN A 365 7.57 -31.27 -2.14
C GLN A 365 7.22 -30.63 -3.50
N ILE A 366 7.86 -29.50 -3.84
CA ILE A 366 7.66 -28.84 -5.13
C ILE A 366 7.89 -29.79 -6.32
N ASN A 367 6.99 -29.73 -7.31
CA ASN A 367 7.13 -30.49 -8.55
C ASN A 367 8.23 -29.85 -9.44
N VAL A 368 9.45 -30.35 -9.30
CA VAL A 368 10.64 -29.85 -10.00
C VAL A 368 10.54 -30.06 -11.52
N GLU A 369 9.92 -31.14 -11.99
CA GLU A 369 9.75 -31.42 -13.42
C GLU A 369 8.82 -30.39 -14.09
N LEU A 370 7.71 -30.05 -13.42
CA LEU A 370 6.78 -29.02 -13.89
C LEU A 370 7.48 -27.65 -13.93
N LEU A 371 8.24 -27.30 -12.89
CA LEU A 371 9.00 -26.05 -12.83
C LEU A 371 10.04 -25.98 -13.97
N ASN A 372 10.81 -27.06 -14.18
CA ASN A 372 11.82 -27.12 -15.25
C ASN A 372 11.20 -27.03 -16.65
N THR A 373 10.05 -27.69 -16.87
CA THR A 373 9.31 -27.62 -18.13
C THR A 373 8.85 -26.19 -18.42
N TYR A 374 8.33 -25.51 -17.40
CA TYR A 374 7.90 -24.13 -17.51
C TYR A 374 9.08 -23.17 -17.77
N LYS A 375 10.21 -23.32 -17.06
CA LYS A 375 11.45 -22.58 -17.31
C LYS A 375 11.97 -22.75 -18.74
N ALA A 376 12.01 -23.98 -19.24
CA ALA A 376 12.44 -24.25 -20.61
C ALA A 376 11.58 -23.51 -21.64
N ARG A 377 10.27 -23.41 -21.38
CA ARG A 377 9.33 -22.69 -22.24
C ARG A 377 9.51 -21.17 -22.20
N LEU A 378 9.88 -20.61 -21.05
CA LEU A 378 10.20 -19.18 -20.93
C LEU A 378 11.44 -18.81 -21.76
N LEU A 379 12.49 -19.64 -21.69
CA LEU A 379 13.72 -19.44 -22.46
C LEU A 379 13.45 -19.49 -23.98
N THR A 380 12.68 -20.47 -24.45
CA THR A 380 12.34 -20.58 -25.88
C THR A 380 11.51 -19.41 -26.41
N ASN A 381 10.65 -18.81 -25.58
CA ASN A 381 9.86 -17.64 -25.97
C ASN A 381 10.72 -16.37 -26.06
N ASN A 382 11.72 -16.22 -25.20
CA ASN A 382 12.62 -15.06 -25.23
C ASN A 382 13.58 -15.08 -26.43
N ASP A 383 14.07 -16.27 -26.81
CA ASP A 383 14.94 -16.43 -27.99
C ASP A 383 14.23 -16.08 -29.31
N MET A 384 12.92 -16.35 -29.41
CA MET A 384 12.10 -15.99 -30.57
C MET A 384 11.88 -14.48 -30.71
N ASN A 385 11.81 -13.73 -29.61
CA ASN A 385 11.66 -12.27 -29.65
C ASN A 385 12.96 -11.53 -30.02
N ASN A 386 14.13 -12.14 -29.77
CA ASN A 386 15.43 -11.54 -30.08
C ASN A 386 15.98 -11.92 -31.45
N ASN A 387 15.64 -13.09 -32.00
CA ASN A 387 16.13 -13.55 -33.30
C ASN A 387 15.10 -13.37 -34.42
N ASN A 388 14.97 -12.13 -34.89
CA ASN A 388 14.21 -11.79 -36.11
C ASN A 388 14.97 -12.14 -37.41
N ASN A 389 15.67 -13.28 -37.44
CA ASN A 389 16.40 -13.76 -38.62
C ASN A 389 15.97 -15.19 -38.99
N ASN A 390 15.06 -15.26 -39.97
CA ASN A 390 14.90 -16.32 -40.98
C ASN A 390 15.41 -17.73 -40.62
N THR A 391 14.69 -18.47 -39.77
CA THR A 391 14.57 -19.93 -39.95
C THR A 391 13.19 -20.41 -39.52
N LYS A 392 12.52 -21.16 -40.41
CA LYS A 392 11.23 -21.81 -40.20
C LYS A 392 11.34 -22.84 -39.07
N LYS A 393 11.12 -22.42 -37.82
CA LYS A 393 10.65 -23.30 -36.75
C LYS A 393 9.21 -22.91 -36.45
N THR A 394 8.36 -23.90 -36.28
CA THR A 394 6.94 -23.76 -35.93
C THR A 394 6.77 -22.74 -34.79
N PRO A 395 5.91 -21.71 -34.95
CA PRO A 395 5.73 -20.70 -33.92
C PRO A 395 5.07 -21.35 -32.70
N GLN A 396 5.85 -21.58 -31.64
CA GLN A 396 5.27 -21.88 -30.34
C GLN A 396 4.52 -20.63 -29.87
N GLN A 397 3.26 -20.80 -29.49
CA GLN A 397 2.43 -19.70 -29.02
C GLN A 397 2.99 -19.15 -27.70
N PRO A 398 2.92 -17.82 -27.47
CA PRO A 398 3.31 -17.23 -26.20
C PRO A 398 2.54 -17.87 -25.04
N ILE A 399 3.17 -17.97 -23.87
CA ILE A 399 2.53 -18.51 -22.67
C ILE A 399 1.25 -17.71 -22.40
N THR A 400 0.11 -18.39 -22.47
CA THR A 400 -1.18 -17.75 -22.20
C THR A 400 -1.34 -17.50 -20.71
N GLU A 401 -2.10 -16.47 -20.33
CA GLU A 401 -2.39 -16.15 -18.92
C GLU A 401 -3.03 -17.32 -18.19
N ARG A 402 -3.92 -18.04 -18.87
CA ARG A 402 -4.55 -19.25 -18.33
C ARG A 402 -3.50 -20.31 -18.00
N GLU A 403 -2.61 -20.59 -18.93
CA GLU A 403 -1.57 -21.60 -18.74
C GLU A 403 -0.57 -21.22 -17.65
N ARG A 404 -0.19 -19.95 -17.55
CA ARG A 404 0.65 -19.44 -16.47
C ARG A 404 0.01 -19.67 -15.10
N ARG A 405 -1.23 -19.21 -14.94
CA ARG A 405 -1.97 -19.35 -13.70
C ARG A 405 -2.19 -20.81 -13.32
N ASP A 406 -2.54 -21.67 -14.29
CA ASP A 406 -2.74 -23.11 -14.04
C ASP A 406 -1.42 -23.80 -13.63
N THR A 407 -0.29 -23.41 -14.25
CA THR A 407 1.04 -23.92 -13.89
C THR A 407 1.41 -23.54 -12.46
N PHE A 408 1.31 -22.25 -12.11
CA PHE A 408 1.63 -21.78 -10.76
C PHE A 408 0.66 -22.30 -9.71
N LYS A 409 -0.63 -22.44 -10.03
CA LYS A 409 -1.60 -23.10 -9.14
C LYS A 409 -1.14 -24.52 -8.82
N ASN A 410 -0.71 -25.29 -9.82
CA ASN A 410 -0.21 -26.65 -9.61
C ASN A 410 1.09 -26.71 -8.81
N LEU A 411 2.01 -25.77 -9.03
CA LEU A 411 3.25 -25.65 -8.24
C LEU A 411 2.96 -25.29 -6.77
N LEU A 412 1.95 -24.44 -6.53
CA LEU A 412 1.61 -23.91 -5.21
C LEU A 412 0.57 -24.76 -4.46
N ASN A 413 -0.01 -25.79 -5.08
CA ASN A 413 -0.96 -26.71 -4.46
C ASN A 413 -0.53 -27.24 -3.08
N PRO A 414 0.76 -27.58 -2.81
CA PRO A 414 1.18 -28.03 -1.48
C PRO A 414 1.01 -26.97 -0.38
N ILE A 415 1.04 -25.69 -0.73
CA ILE A 415 0.73 -24.58 0.19
C ILE A 415 -0.78 -24.45 0.35
N LEU A 416 -1.53 -24.44 -0.76
CA LEU A 416 -2.98 -24.23 -0.78
C LEU A 416 -3.76 -25.33 -0.06
N LEU A 417 -3.33 -26.59 -0.18
CA LEU A 417 -4.02 -27.77 0.38
C LEU A 417 -3.65 -28.05 1.85
N SER A 418 -2.70 -27.31 2.42
CA SER A 418 -2.30 -27.53 3.80
C SER A 418 -3.36 -26.98 4.75
N PRO A 419 -4.00 -27.80 5.61
CA PRO A 419 -4.94 -27.29 6.59
C PRO A 419 -4.21 -26.41 7.61
N MET A 420 -4.77 -25.22 7.93
CA MET A 420 -4.20 -24.26 8.89
C MET A 420 -3.82 -24.89 10.23
N SER A 421 -4.60 -25.89 10.68
CA SER A 421 -4.38 -26.64 11.93
C SER A 421 -3.08 -27.46 11.99
N SER A 422 -2.44 -27.73 10.85
CA SER A 422 -1.17 -28.46 10.78
C SER A 422 0.08 -27.56 10.78
N ARG A 423 -0.06 -26.26 10.46
CA ARG A 423 1.07 -25.34 10.28
C ARG A 423 1.42 -24.45 11.47
N THR A 424 0.47 -24.20 12.37
CA THR A 424 0.77 -23.56 13.68
C THR A 424 1.77 -24.40 14.50
N ARG A 425 1.92 -25.70 14.21
CA ARG A 425 2.95 -26.57 14.80
C ARG A 425 4.29 -26.57 14.06
N ALA A 426 4.35 -26.19 12.79
CA ALA A 426 5.58 -26.27 11.98
C ALA A 426 6.46 -25.02 12.09
N LEU A 427 5.85 -23.84 12.28
CA LEU A 427 6.54 -22.59 12.65
C LEU A 427 7.31 -22.70 13.99
N ASN A 428 7.01 -23.72 14.81
CA ASN A 428 7.69 -23.98 16.09
C ASN A 428 9.11 -24.58 15.95
N SER A 429 9.60 -24.89 14.74
CA SER A 429 10.92 -25.54 14.58
C SER A 429 11.96 -24.74 13.80
N THR A 430 11.57 -23.69 13.07
CA THR A 430 12.51 -22.86 12.30
C THR A 430 12.03 -21.42 12.33
N ASN A 431 12.45 -20.68 13.35
CA ASN A 431 12.38 -19.23 13.40
C ASN A 431 13.72 -18.69 12.84
N PRO A 432 13.80 -18.18 11.60
CA PRO A 432 15.03 -17.57 11.10
C PRO A 432 15.13 -16.07 11.43
N PHE A 433 14.17 -15.49 12.17
CA PHE A 433 14.11 -14.06 12.48
C PHE A 433 14.80 -13.64 13.79
N ASN A 434 15.84 -14.35 14.20
CA ASN A 434 16.77 -13.90 15.24
C ASN A 434 18.17 -13.73 14.64
N ILE A 435 18.37 -12.68 13.83
CA ILE A 435 19.64 -11.93 13.69
C ILE A 435 19.30 -10.46 13.50
#